data_AF-A0A382U3N4-F1
#
_entry.id   AF-A0A382U3N4-F1
#
_cell.length_a   1.000
_cell.length_b   1.000
_cell.length_c   1.000
_cell.angle_alpha   90.00
_cell.angle_beta   90.00
_cell.angle_gamma   90.00
#
_symmetry.space_group_name_H-M   'P 1'
#
loop_
_entity.id
_entity.type
_entity.pdbx_description
1 polymer ?
#
loop_
_entity_poly.entity_id
_entity_poly.type
_entity_poly.pdbx_seq_one_letter_code
_entity_poly.pdbx_strand_id
1 'polypeptide(L)'
;SGLVVTGNGCCGFECPISSLLVGSVEDVEFSSLFLTCGDTSPCIDARIDGELAFVGSGFPISEINANGTFARLRGAGTVNINEMSVLYSNKLFDVSGSGELVITDSTLRFDDGGSISGWSLEIDDTIILAEENGLVLLDVDATLTSIELHRDFSSSDSTSVGLRAVWSEIFMDDVSVMGWNEGIRCESECSITGNHLTAGGGGRNTGSGITIEGGTVTIDTLDTSASDVGIDVVNGYIHLVEWNIDMAHRSYGIELSNDANAIIRDMPGSTSSGAYDGFGDGNLLWGSSGTPNLAV
;
A
#
# COMPACT_ATOMS: atom_id res chain seq x y z
N SER A 1 18.38 21.68 -17.60
CA SER A 1 18.41 22.94 -16.81
C SER A 1 16.98 23.29 -16.52
N GLY A 2 16.50 22.87 -15.35
CA GLY A 2 15.08 22.89 -15.03
C GLY A 2 14.51 24.22 -14.61
N LEU A 3 13.19 24.30 -14.68
CA LEU A 3 12.41 25.39 -14.10
C LEU A 3 12.23 25.09 -12.61
N VAL A 4 12.85 25.90 -11.76
CA VAL A 4 12.57 25.86 -10.32
C VAL A 4 11.48 26.88 -10.01
N VAL A 5 10.34 26.40 -9.54
CA VAL A 5 9.24 27.26 -9.08
C VAL A 5 9.42 27.51 -7.59
N THR A 6 10.01 28.67 -7.27
CA THR A 6 10.16 29.15 -5.89
C THR A 6 9.01 30.09 -5.54
N GLY A 7 8.38 29.92 -4.38
CA GLY A 7 7.30 30.80 -3.98
C GLY A 7 6.95 30.70 -2.50
N ASN A 8 7.14 31.80 -1.76
CA ASN A 8 6.52 32.05 -0.44
C ASN A 8 5.17 32.76 -0.59
N GLY A 9 4.52 32.60 -1.74
CA GLY A 9 3.28 33.28 -2.05
C GLY A 9 2.13 32.64 -1.28
N CYS A 10 1.87 33.13 -0.07
CA CYS A 10 0.57 32.93 0.57
C CYS A 10 -0.51 33.54 -0.36
N CYS A 11 -1.09 32.71 -1.22
CA CYS A 11 -2.54 32.80 -1.37
C CYS A 11 -3.15 32.63 0.03
N GLY A 12 -4.37 33.12 0.28
CA GLY A 12 -5.02 32.87 1.57
C GLY A 12 -5.18 31.37 1.87
N PHE A 13 -6.04 31.04 2.84
CA PHE A 13 -6.32 29.65 3.23
C PHE A 13 -6.72 28.70 2.08
N GLU A 14 -7.04 29.20 0.88
CA GLU A 14 -7.31 28.40 -0.31
C GLU A 14 -6.73 29.15 -1.53
N CYS A 15 -5.72 28.59 -2.21
CA CYS A 15 -5.35 29.02 -3.56
C CYS A 15 -6.02 28.09 -4.57
N PRO A 16 -7.29 28.35 -4.99
CA PRO A 16 -7.96 27.48 -5.93
C PRO A 16 -7.32 27.62 -7.31
N ILE A 17 -6.82 26.50 -7.83
CA ILE A 17 -6.40 26.33 -9.22
C ILE A 17 -7.13 25.13 -9.82
N SER A 18 -7.26 25.07 -11.14
CA SER A 18 -7.83 23.89 -11.81
C SER A 18 -6.85 22.73 -11.86
N SER A 19 -5.58 23.03 -12.17
CA SER A 19 -4.48 22.07 -12.22
C SER A 19 -3.16 22.81 -11.93
N LEU A 20 -2.25 22.16 -11.22
CA LEU A 20 -0.88 22.63 -11.00
C LEU A 20 -0.05 22.50 -12.26
N LEU A 21 -0.12 21.34 -12.92
CA LEU A 21 0.76 21.02 -14.04
C LEU A 21 0.02 20.16 -15.07
N VAL A 22 0.07 20.58 -16.34
CA VAL A 22 -0.53 19.87 -17.47
C VAL A 22 0.44 19.84 -18.65
N GLY A 23 0.63 18.67 -19.27
CA GLY A 23 1.42 18.53 -20.50
C GLY A 23 2.65 17.65 -20.34
N SER A 24 3.83 18.16 -20.69
CA SER A 24 5.10 17.43 -20.60
C SER A 24 6.07 18.15 -19.65
N VAL A 25 6.78 17.37 -18.82
CA VAL A 25 7.81 17.86 -17.90
C VAL A 25 9.15 17.31 -18.35
N GLU A 26 10.09 18.20 -18.63
CA GLU A 26 11.51 17.84 -18.69
C GLU A 26 12.07 17.92 -17.28
N ASP A 27 12.46 19.10 -16.79
CA ASP A 27 13.00 19.26 -15.43
C ASP A 27 12.21 20.36 -14.69
N VAL A 28 11.43 20.01 -13.66
CA VAL A 28 10.71 20.97 -12.81
C VAL A 28 10.88 20.62 -11.34
N GLU A 29 11.20 21.61 -10.52
CA GLU A 29 11.30 21.47 -9.07
C GLU A 29 10.40 22.49 -8.37
N PHE A 30 9.65 22.02 -7.36
CA PHE A 30 8.86 22.84 -6.46
C PHE A 30 9.45 22.77 -5.05
N SER A 31 9.87 23.91 -4.50
CA SER A 31 10.48 24.00 -3.16
C SER A 31 9.47 24.18 -2.03
N SER A 32 8.28 24.69 -2.35
CA SER A 32 7.18 24.93 -1.40
C SER A 32 5.90 25.24 -2.17
N LEU A 33 4.80 24.54 -1.83
CA LEU A 33 3.49 24.76 -2.45
C LEU A 33 2.38 24.73 -1.41
N PHE A 34 1.41 25.64 -1.52
CA PHE A 34 0.17 25.64 -0.75
C PHE A 34 -0.97 25.93 -1.70
N LEU A 35 -1.72 24.90 -2.09
CA LEU A 35 -2.76 25.07 -3.11
C LEU A 35 -3.90 24.07 -2.97
N THR A 36 -5.02 24.46 -3.56
CA THR A 36 -6.21 23.62 -3.72
C THR A 36 -6.46 23.44 -5.21
N CYS A 37 -6.32 22.21 -5.70
CA CYS A 37 -6.82 21.80 -7.00
C CYS A 37 -8.33 21.54 -6.88
N GLY A 38 -9.12 22.57 -7.19
CA GLY A 38 -10.54 22.66 -6.81
C GLY A 38 -11.52 21.91 -7.72
N ASP A 39 -11.08 21.55 -8.92
CA ASP A 39 -11.91 20.86 -9.92
C ASP A 39 -11.78 19.32 -9.76
N THR A 40 -12.64 18.57 -10.44
CA THR A 40 -12.55 17.10 -10.49
C THR A 40 -11.45 16.59 -11.44
N SER A 41 -10.79 17.49 -12.16
CA SER A 41 -9.63 17.17 -13.01
C SER A 41 -8.41 16.78 -12.16
N PRO A 42 -7.45 16.03 -12.72
CA PRO A 42 -6.20 15.80 -12.02
C PRO A 42 -5.48 17.11 -11.69
N CYS A 43 -4.91 17.17 -10.48
CA CYS A 43 -4.08 18.30 -10.07
C CYS A 43 -2.78 18.35 -10.89
N ILE A 44 -2.20 17.18 -11.15
CA ILE A 44 -1.09 16.98 -12.09
C ILE A 44 -1.58 16.02 -13.18
N ASP A 45 -1.54 16.44 -14.45
CA ASP A 45 -1.79 15.58 -15.62
C ASP A 45 -0.64 15.74 -16.61
N ALA A 46 0.41 14.94 -16.44
CA ALA A 46 1.63 15.13 -17.22
C ALA A 46 2.35 13.87 -17.64
N ARG A 47 3.09 14.04 -18.73
CA ARG A 47 4.13 13.13 -19.18
C ARG A 47 5.47 13.63 -18.66
N ILE A 48 6.16 12.83 -17.87
CA ILE A 48 7.46 13.10 -17.28
C ILE A 48 8.52 12.44 -18.17
N ASP A 49 9.32 13.26 -18.84
CA ASP A 49 10.43 12.81 -19.69
C ASP A 49 11.81 13.10 -19.02
N GLY A 50 11.85 13.94 -17.98
CA GLY A 50 13.02 14.15 -17.10
C GLY A 50 12.67 14.00 -15.63
N GLU A 51 12.85 15.03 -14.81
CA GLU A 51 12.54 15.02 -13.37
C GLU A 51 11.42 16.00 -13.00
N LEU A 52 10.45 15.51 -12.21
CA LEU A 52 9.50 16.33 -11.46
C LEU A 52 9.75 16.14 -9.97
N ALA A 53 10.28 17.15 -9.30
CA ALA A 53 10.59 17.09 -7.89
C ALA A 53 9.72 18.04 -7.07
N PHE A 54 9.23 17.52 -5.95
CA PHE A 54 8.68 18.28 -4.84
C PHE A 54 9.62 18.09 -3.68
N VAL A 55 10.28 19.17 -3.29
CA VAL A 55 11.29 19.16 -2.24
C VAL A 55 10.73 19.98 -1.10
N GLY A 56 10.41 19.34 0.03
CA GLY A 56 10.18 20.09 1.25
C GLY A 56 11.44 20.86 1.62
N SER A 57 11.26 22.15 1.88
CA SER A 57 12.33 23.04 2.33
C SER A 57 12.28 23.27 3.85
N GLY A 58 11.65 22.34 4.59
CA GLY A 58 11.22 22.56 5.96
C GLY A 58 9.98 23.45 6.06
N PHE A 59 9.68 23.93 7.28
CA PHE A 59 8.43 24.64 7.56
C PHE A 59 8.28 25.93 6.71
N PRO A 60 7.13 26.14 6.05
CA PRO A 60 5.95 25.25 6.05
C PRO A 60 6.06 24.13 4.99
N ILE A 61 5.62 22.93 5.36
CA ILE A 61 5.57 21.72 4.50
C ILE A 61 4.67 21.96 3.30
N SER A 62 5.05 21.50 2.10
CA SER A 62 4.20 21.62 0.91
C SER A 62 2.85 20.92 1.14
N GLU A 63 1.76 21.65 0.96
CA GLU A 63 0.40 21.19 1.20
C GLU A 63 -0.44 21.29 -0.07
N ILE A 64 -1.03 20.16 -0.48
CA ILE A 64 -1.91 20.09 -1.64
C ILE A 64 -3.24 19.45 -1.22
N ASN A 65 -4.34 20.12 -1.56
CA ASN A 65 -5.67 19.53 -1.54
C ASN A 65 -6.12 19.33 -2.99
N ALA A 66 -6.47 18.10 -3.39
CA ALA A 66 -6.85 17.77 -4.75
C ALA A 66 -8.24 17.14 -4.80
N ASN A 67 -9.28 17.91 -5.10
CA ASN A 67 -10.67 17.41 -5.14
C ASN A 67 -10.92 16.28 -6.16
N GLY A 68 -10.00 16.04 -7.09
CA GLY A 68 -10.05 14.97 -8.08
C GLY A 68 -8.92 13.96 -7.88
N THR A 69 -8.20 13.68 -8.96
CA THR A 69 -6.96 12.88 -8.89
C THR A 69 -5.81 13.78 -8.47
N PHE A 70 -4.96 13.36 -7.53
CA PHE A 70 -3.74 14.11 -7.22
C PHE A 70 -2.79 14.10 -8.43
N ALA A 71 -2.33 12.91 -8.86
CA ALA A 71 -1.39 12.81 -9.97
C ALA A 71 -1.78 11.74 -10.99
N ARG A 72 -1.98 12.19 -12.24
CA ARG A 72 -1.96 11.36 -13.44
C ARG A 72 -0.61 11.52 -14.13
N LEU A 73 0.21 10.48 -14.09
CA LEU A 73 1.59 10.52 -14.55
C LEU A 73 1.83 9.52 -15.69
N ARG A 74 2.57 9.97 -16.70
CA ARG A 74 2.96 9.19 -17.88
C ARG A 74 4.44 9.39 -18.18
N GLY A 75 5.01 8.55 -19.04
CA GLY A 75 6.38 8.73 -19.52
C GLY A 75 7.37 7.78 -18.86
N ALA A 76 8.63 8.20 -18.82
CA ALA A 76 9.77 7.37 -18.39
C ALA A 76 10.78 8.15 -17.52
N GLY A 77 10.42 9.36 -17.08
CA GLY A 77 11.21 10.15 -16.15
C GLY A 77 10.98 9.76 -14.69
N THR A 78 11.52 10.58 -13.79
CA THR A 78 11.45 10.37 -12.33
C THR A 78 10.55 11.42 -11.69
N VAL A 79 9.74 11.00 -10.73
CA VAL A 79 8.93 11.87 -9.88
C VAL A 79 9.37 11.68 -8.44
N ASN A 80 9.88 12.75 -7.83
CA ASN A 80 10.33 12.77 -6.44
C ASN A 80 9.34 13.57 -5.60
N ILE A 81 8.70 12.93 -4.63
CA ILE A 81 7.82 13.55 -3.64
C ILE A 81 8.52 13.44 -2.29
N ASN A 82 9.04 14.55 -1.78
CA ASN A 82 9.73 14.60 -0.51
C ASN A 82 9.08 15.66 0.39
N GLU A 83 8.79 15.30 1.65
CA GLU A 83 8.23 16.21 2.65
C GLU A 83 6.96 16.91 2.12
N MET A 84 6.00 16.13 1.60
CA MET A 84 4.72 16.64 1.10
C MET A 84 3.54 16.13 1.93
N SER A 85 2.57 17.02 2.16
CA SER A 85 1.26 16.67 2.70
C SER A 85 0.18 16.81 1.64
N VAL A 86 -0.40 15.69 1.20
CA VAL A 86 -1.65 15.68 0.43
C VAL A 86 -2.80 15.51 1.43
N LEU A 87 -3.56 16.57 1.70
CA LEU A 87 -4.57 16.56 2.76
C LEU A 87 -5.85 15.82 2.37
N TYR A 88 -6.18 15.82 1.09
CA TYR A 88 -7.35 15.14 0.56
C TYR A 88 -7.17 14.92 -0.93
N SER A 89 -7.53 13.73 -1.40
CA SER A 89 -7.79 13.49 -2.81
C SER A 89 -8.79 12.37 -3.05
N ASN A 90 -9.61 12.46 -4.10
CA ASN A 90 -10.50 11.34 -4.44
C ASN A 90 -9.70 10.14 -4.92
N LYS A 91 -8.67 10.41 -5.74
CA LYS A 91 -7.73 9.39 -6.21
C LYS A 91 -6.30 9.88 -6.05
N LEU A 92 -5.43 9.12 -5.41
CA LEU A 92 -4.04 9.53 -5.28
C LEU A 92 -3.29 9.42 -6.62
N PHE A 93 -3.28 8.23 -7.22
CA PHE A 93 -2.45 7.94 -8.39
C PHE A 93 -3.20 7.34 -9.59
N ASP A 94 -2.84 7.82 -10.78
CA ASP A 94 -3.19 7.25 -12.08
C ASP A 94 -1.90 7.25 -12.93
N VAL A 95 -1.00 6.31 -12.64
CA VAL A 95 0.37 6.25 -13.20
C VAL A 95 0.50 5.12 -14.20
N SER A 96 1.08 5.43 -15.36
CA SER A 96 1.35 4.45 -16.42
C SER A 96 2.62 4.78 -17.20
N GLY A 97 3.40 3.78 -17.62
CA GLY A 97 4.61 3.99 -18.41
C GLY A 97 5.78 3.17 -17.88
N SER A 98 6.97 3.76 -17.85
CA SER A 98 8.20 3.08 -17.42
C SER A 98 9.14 4.03 -16.68
N GLY A 99 8.58 4.92 -15.86
CA GLY A 99 9.32 5.88 -15.06
C GLY A 99 9.57 5.35 -13.65
N GLU A 100 9.93 6.27 -12.76
CA GLU A 100 10.22 6.01 -11.36
C GLU A 100 9.45 7.00 -10.48
N LEU A 101 8.79 6.49 -9.45
CA LEU A 101 8.11 7.30 -8.44
C LEU A 101 8.76 7.06 -7.08
N VAL A 102 9.33 8.11 -6.49
CA VAL A 102 9.96 8.08 -5.17
C VAL A 102 9.16 8.98 -4.22
N ILE A 103 8.78 8.45 -3.07
CA ILE A 103 8.00 9.16 -2.04
C ILE A 103 8.73 9.00 -0.71
N THR A 104 9.05 10.12 -0.07
CA THR A 104 9.84 10.17 1.17
C THR A 104 9.24 11.18 2.14
N ASP A 105 9.28 10.89 3.43
CA ASP A 105 8.93 11.82 4.52
C ASP A 105 7.55 12.50 4.34
N SER A 106 6.58 11.79 3.77
CA SER A 106 5.33 12.38 3.29
C SER A 106 4.09 11.91 4.06
N THR A 107 3.00 12.67 3.96
CA THR A 107 1.69 12.26 4.46
C THR A 107 0.66 12.39 3.34
N LEU A 108 0.07 11.28 2.94
CA LEU A 108 -0.83 11.23 1.79
C LEU A 108 -2.21 10.76 2.23
N ARG A 109 -3.22 11.62 2.13
CA ARG A 109 -4.62 11.29 2.43
C ARG A 109 -5.48 11.27 1.17
N PHE A 110 -6.25 10.21 1.00
CA PHE A 110 -7.11 10.00 -0.17
C PHE A 110 -8.33 9.13 0.12
N ASP A 111 -9.30 9.13 -0.79
CA ASP A 111 -10.39 8.16 -0.79
C ASP A 111 -9.91 6.83 -1.40
N ASP A 112 -9.44 6.85 -2.65
CA ASP A 112 -8.90 5.70 -3.38
C ASP A 112 -7.41 5.91 -3.75
N GLY A 113 -6.54 4.93 -3.49
CA GLY A 113 -5.11 5.06 -3.79
C GLY A 113 -4.81 5.04 -5.28
N GLY A 114 -5.72 4.47 -6.09
CA GLY A 114 -5.56 4.35 -7.52
C GLY A 114 -4.51 3.31 -7.91
N SER A 115 -3.87 3.53 -9.06
CA SER A 115 -3.00 2.52 -9.66
C SER A 115 -1.67 3.08 -10.16
N ILE A 116 -0.62 2.29 -9.97
CA ILE A 116 0.70 2.49 -10.56
C ILE A 116 0.99 1.29 -11.45
N SER A 117 1.32 1.55 -12.72
CA SER A 117 1.60 0.49 -13.69
C SER A 117 2.85 0.73 -14.52
N GLY A 118 3.75 -0.26 -14.52
CA GLY A 118 5.00 -0.28 -15.28
C GLY A 118 6.13 0.60 -14.72
N TRP A 119 5.83 1.48 -13.76
CA TRP A 119 6.83 2.32 -13.09
C TRP A 119 7.46 1.59 -11.91
N SER A 120 8.72 1.88 -11.61
CA SER A 120 9.28 1.52 -10.29
C SER A 120 8.74 2.44 -9.21
N LEU A 121 8.66 1.93 -7.98
CA LEU A 121 8.12 2.63 -6.84
C LEU A 121 9.06 2.50 -5.64
N GLU A 122 9.42 3.63 -5.03
CA GLU A 122 10.10 3.66 -3.74
C GLU A 122 9.28 4.52 -2.79
N ILE A 123 8.91 3.97 -1.63
CA ILE A 123 8.24 4.71 -0.56
C ILE A 123 8.99 4.47 0.74
N ASP A 124 9.39 5.55 1.39
CA ASP A 124 10.14 5.55 2.66
C ASP A 124 9.55 6.56 3.65
N ASP A 125 9.55 6.22 4.94
CA ASP A 125 9.14 7.09 6.06
C ASP A 125 7.85 7.90 5.78
N THR A 126 6.82 7.21 5.28
CA THR A 126 5.59 7.85 4.76
C THR A 126 4.34 7.30 5.44
N ILE A 127 3.39 8.18 5.72
CA ILE A 127 2.07 7.83 6.25
C ILE A 127 1.03 7.98 5.14
N ILE A 128 0.26 6.92 4.88
CA ILE A 128 -0.79 6.85 3.87
C ILE A 128 -2.13 6.58 4.57
N LEU A 129 -3.07 7.50 4.39
CA LEU A 129 -4.41 7.44 4.99
C LEU A 129 -5.46 7.32 3.89
N ALA A 130 -6.21 6.22 3.88
CA ALA A 130 -7.26 5.96 2.91
C ALA A 130 -8.66 5.92 3.54
N GLU A 131 -9.70 6.25 2.78
CA GLU A 131 -11.11 6.08 3.18
C GLU A 131 -11.77 4.85 2.51
N GLU A 132 -11.32 4.47 1.30
CA GLU A 132 -11.83 3.33 0.52
C GLU A 132 -10.73 2.28 0.25
N ASN A 133 -10.22 2.19 -0.99
CA ASN A 133 -9.15 1.26 -1.34
C ASN A 133 -7.78 1.94 -1.21
N GLY A 134 -6.75 1.17 -0.86
CA GLY A 134 -5.38 1.66 -0.94
C GLY A 134 -4.80 1.54 -2.35
N LEU A 135 -3.56 1.09 -2.47
CA LEU A 135 -2.79 1.16 -3.71
C LEU A 135 -2.91 -0.12 -4.55
N VAL A 136 -2.98 0.05 -5.87
CA VAL A 136 -2.90 -1.05 -6.84
C VAL A 136 -1.58 -0.96 -7.62
N LEU A 137 -0.77 -2.00 -7.54
CA LEU A 137 0.50 -2.15 -8.25
C LEU A 137 0.37 -3.19 -9.36
N LEU A 138 0.70 -2.80 -10.59
CA LEU A 138 0.53 -3.61 -11.79
C LEU A 138 1.81 -3.59 -12.62
N ASP A 139 2.56 -4.69 -12.63
CA ASP A 139 3.87 -4.74 -13.32
C ASP A 139 4.84 -3.68 -12.76
N VAL A 140 5.07 -3.74 -11.44
CA VAL A 140 5.85 -2.76 -10.67
C VAL A 140 6.96 -3.48 -9.90
N ASP A 141 8.15 -2.88 -9.90
CA ASP A 141 9.22 -3.16 -8.94
C ASP A 141 9.14 -2.12 -7.82
N ALA A 142 8.79 -2.55 -6.60
CA ALA A 142 8.53 -1.67 -5.48
C ALA A 142 9.42 -1.95 -4.27
N THR A 143 9.93 -0.90 -3.65
CA THR A 143 10.60 -0.94 -2.34
C THR A 143 9.79 -0.09 -1.35
N LEU A 144 9.36 -0.72 -0.27
CA LEU A 144 8.48 -0.13 0.73
C LEU A 144 9.14 -0.22 2.11
N THR A 145 9.51 0.91 2.71
CA THR A 145 10.26 0.95 3.97
C THR A 145 9.59 1.91 4.96
N SER A 146 9.42 1.50 6.23
CA SER A 146 8.87 2.35 7.30
C SER A 146 7.54 3.05 6.93
N ILE A 147 6.61 2.30 6.34
CA ILE A 147 5.34 2.86 5.83
C ILE A 147 4.17 2.44 6.70
N GLU A 148 3.28 3.39 6.99
CA GLU A 148 1.97 3.12 7.57
C GLU A 148 0.87 3.38 6.53
N LEU A 149 0.27 2.31 6.01
CA LEU A 149 -0.96 2.35 5.24
C LEU A 149 -2.12 2.06 6.19
N HIS A 150 -2.99 3.05 6.40
CA HIS A 150 -4.09 2.95 7.34
C HIS A 150 -5.42 3.41 6.73
N ARG A 151 -6.46 2.66 7.07
CA ARG A 151 -7.86 3.03 6.87
C ARG A 151 -8.64 2.80 8.15
N ASP A 152 -9.60 3.68 8.47
CA ASP A 152 -10.49 3.44 9.58
C ASP A 152 -11.36 2.18 9.35
N PHE A 153 -11.39 1.29 10.34
CA PHE A 153 -12.17 0.06 10.26
C PHE A 153 -13.67 0.33 10.04
N SER A 154 -14.26 -0.38 9.07
CA SER A 154 -15.69 -0.36 8.82
C SER A 154 -16.30 -1.77 8.90
N SER A 155 -17.29 -1.95 9.78
CA SER A 155 -17.93 -3.26 9.97
C SER A 155 -18.81 -3.72 8.81
N SER A 156 -19.15 -2.81 7.89
CA SER A 156 -19.96 -3.10 6.69
C SER A 156 -19.09 -3.33 5.45
N ASP A 157 -17.78 -3.18 5.57
CA ASP A 157 -16.85 -3.43 4.49
C ASP A 157 -16.69 -4.93 4.25
N SER A 158 -16.66 -5.30 2.97
CA SER A 158 -16.51 -6.68 2.51
C SER A 158 -15.72 -6.78 1.20
N THR A 159 -15.12 -5.69 0.72
CA THR A 159 -14.50 -5.66 -0.63
C THR A 159 -13.23 -4.83 -0.70
N SER A 160 -12.94 -3.98 0.28
CA SER A 160 -11.80 -3.08 0.17
C SER A 160 -10.46 -3.83 0.27
N VAL A 161 -9.45 -3.32 -0.44
CA VAL A 161 -8.09 -3.87 -0.40
C VAL A 161 -7.11 -2.74 -0.10
N GLY A 162 -6.17 -2.97 0.83
CA GLY A 162 -5.16 -1.98 1.21
C GLY A 162 -4.00 -1.91 0.23
N LEU A 163 -3.42 -3.05 -0.11
CA LEU A 163 -2.41 -3.15 -1.16
C LEU A 163 -2.72 -4.34 -2.06
N ARG A 164 -2.97 -4.05 -3.34
CA ARG A 164 -3.22 -5.08 -4.35
C ARG A 164 -2.06 -5.11 -5.35
N ALA A 165 -1.44 -6.27 -5.51
CA ALA A 165 -0.28 -6.44 -6.38
C ALA A 165 -0.50 -7.54 -7.41
N VAL A 166 -0.18 -7.26 -8.67
CA VAL A 166 -0.27 -8.19 -9.81
C VAL A 166 0.99 -8.06 -10.66
N TRP A 167 1.62 -9.17 -11.03
CA TRP A 167 2.88 -9.19 -11.80
C TRP A 167 3.97 -8.27 -11.23
N SER A 168 4.00 -8.09 -9.90
CA SER A 168 4.85 -7.09 -9.24
C SER A 168 5.84 -7.75 -8.29
N GLU A 169 7.06 -7.22 -8.22
CA GLU A 169 8.07 -7.59 -7.23
C GLU A 169 8.11 -6.50 -6.16
N ILE A 170 7.91 -6.86 -4.90
CA ILE A 170 7.77 -5.91 -3.79
C ILE A 170 8.68 -6.34 -2.65
N PHE A 171 9.56 -5.43 -2.21
CA PHE A 171 10.29 -5.55 -0.97
C PHE A 171 9.62 -4.70 0.12
N MET A 172 9.44 -5.25 1.32
CA MET A 172 8.82 -4.60 2.47
C MET A 172 9.70 -4.68 3.72
N ASP A 173 9.96 -3.53 4.35
CA ASP A 173 10.67 -3.46 5.63
C ASP A 173 9.94 -2.49 6.56
N ASP A 174 9.57 -2.95 7.76
CA ASP A 174 8.77 -2.17 8.71
C ASP A 174 7.50 -1.54 8.08
N VAL A 175 6.72 -2.35 7.35
CA VAL A 175 5.47 -1.92 6.69
C VAL A 175 4.24 -2.34 7.50
N SER A 176 3.27 -1.45 7.63
CA SER A 176 1.96 -1.72 8.26
C SER A 176 0.81 -1.44 7.29
N VAL A 177 -0.10 -2.40 7.11
CA VAL A 177 -1.29 -2.29 6.24
C VAL A 177 -2.55 -2.68 7.03
N MET A 178 -3.33 -1.69 7.46
CA MET A 178 -4.38 -1.86 8.46
C MET A 178 -5.74 -1.27 8.07
N GLY A 179 -6.81 -2.02 8.35
CA GLY A 179 -8.20 -1.52 8.36
C GLY A 179 -9.06 -1.83 7.12
N TRP A 180 -8.50 -2.52 6.14
CA TRP A 180 -9.23 -2.99 4.95
C TRP A 180 -9.93 -4.33 5.16
N ASN A 181 -10.79 -4.71 4.21
CA ASN A 181 -11.35 -6.06 4.21
C ASN A 181 -10.27 -7.10 3.93
N GLU A 182 -9.43 -6.85 2.93
CA GLU A 182 -8.18 -7.56 2.70
C GLU A 182 -7.04 -6.56 2.90
N GLY A 183 -6.14 -6.79 3.85
CA GLY A 183 -4.99 -5.91 4.05
C GLY A 183 -4.11 -5.88 2.80
N ILE A 184 -3.56 -7.04 2.46
CA ILE A 184 -2.72 -7.23 1.27
C ILE A 184 -3.30 -8.34 0.40
N ARG A 185 -3.33 -8.13 -0.91
CA ARG A 185 -3.71 -9.13 -1.90
C ARG A 185 -2.61 -9.28 -2.95
N CYS A 186 -1.89 -10.39 -2.89
CA CYS A 186 -0.83 -10.75 -3.83
C CYS A 186 -1.39 -11.75 -4.84
N GLU A 187 -1.67 -11.28 -6.06
CA GLU A 187 -2.32 -12.08 -7.09
C GLU A 187 -1.29 -12.74 -8.03
N SER A 188 -1.68 -12.99 -9.29
CA SER A 188 -0.88 -13.70 -10.28
C SER A 188 0.52 -13.13 -10.43
N GLU A 189 1.52 -13.99 -10.21
CA GLU A 189 2.96 -13.68 -10.38
C GLU A 189 3.41 -12.46 -9.57
N CYS A 190 2.70 -12.13 -8.48
CA CYS A 190 3.19 -11.20 -7.48
C CYS A 190 4.23 -11.90 -6.58
N SER A 191 5.30 -11.20 -6.22
CA SER A 191 6.32 -11.66 -5.28
C SER A 191 6.54 -10.59 -4.21
N ILE A 192 6.18 -10.88 -2.96
CA ILE A 192 6.45 -10.01 -1.81
C ILE A 192 7.56 -10.64 -0.98
N THR A 193 8.60 -9.87 -0.69
CA THR A 193 9.69 -10.27 0.22
C THR A 193 9.90 -9.19 1.27
N GLY A 194 10.47 -9.52 2.43
CA GLY A 194 10.64 -8.50 3.46
C GLY A 194 11.09 -8.98 4.81
N ASN A 195 11.39 -8.04 5.70
CA ASN A 195 11.81 -8.35 7.07
C ASN A 195 10.63 -8.29 8.05
N HIS A 196 9.95 -7.15 8.16
CA HIS A 196 8.81 -6.96 9.08
C HIS A 196 7.59 -6.46 8.32
N LEU A 197 6.47 -7.18 8.45
CA LEU A 197 5.18 -6.77 7.91
C LEU A 197 4.10 -6.89 8.98
N THR A 198 3.27 -5.86 9.14
CA THR A 198 2.02 -5.91 9.91
C THR A 198 0.83 -5.83 8.96
N ALA A 199 -0.12 -6.74 9.07
CA ALA A 199 -1.34 -6.73 8.25
C ALA A 199 -2.60 -7.12 9.04
N GLY A 200 -3.73 -6.46 8.76
CA GLY A 200 -5.02 -6.80 9.35
C GLY A 200 -5.83 -5.59 9.79
N GLY A 201 -6.31 -5.58 11.03
CA GLY A 201 -7.06 -4.46 11.62
C GLY A 201 -8.46 -4.27 11.05
N GLY A 202 -8.93 -5.20 10.22
CA GLY A 202 -10.20 -5.12 9.53
C GLY A 202 -10.85 -6.48 9.26
N GLY A 203 -11.06 -6.79 7.98
CA GLY A 203 -11.54 -8.07 7.44
C GLY A 203 -12.70 -8.71 8.19
N ARG A 204 -13.94 -8.36 7.88
CA ARG A 204 -15.13 -9.11 8.35
C ARG A 204 -15.66 -9.99 7.22
N ASN A 205 -16.44 -11.01 7.57
CA ASN A 205 -17.18 -11.81 6.59
C ASN A 205 -16.27 -12.33 5.45
N THR A 206 -15.26 -13.13 5.78
CA THR A 206 -14.19 -13.67 4.91
C THR A 206 -13.03 -12.73 4.58
N GLY A 207 -12.98 -11.51 5.11
CA GLY A 207 -11.80 -10.64 4.94
C GLY A 207 -10.56 -11.15 5.69
N SER A 208 -9.39 -10.91 5.10
CA SER A 208 -8.11 -11.44 5.57
C SER A 208 -7.07 -10.34 5.87
N GLY A 209 -6.06 -10.67 6.68
CA GLY A 209 -4.86 -9.83 6.79
C GLY A 209 -4.06 -9.85 5.49
N ILE A 210 -3.76 -11.06 4.99
CA ILE A 210 -3.05 -11.29 3.73
C ILE A 210 -3.79 -12.36 2.93
N THR A 211 -4.05 -12.07 1.65
CA THR A 211 -4.56 -13.00 0.63
C THR A 211 -3.47 -13.26 -0.41
N ILE A 212 -3.25 -14.54 -0.75
CA ILE A 212 -2.34 -14.96 -1.83
C ILE A 212 -3.12 -15.78 -2.86
N GLU A 213 -3.20 -15.24 -4.07
CA GLU A 213 -3.97 -15.79 -5.19
C GLU A 213 -3.12 -15.84 -6.48
N GLY A 214 -2.09 -16.68 -6.47
CA GLY A 214 -1.19 -16.95 -7.58
C GLY A 214 0.21 -16.35 -7.43
N GLY A 215 0.53 -15.80 -6.26
CA GLY A 215 1.81 -15.18 -5.95
C GLY A 215 2.64 -15.92 -4.90
N THR A 216 3.74 -15.31 -4.51
CA THR A 216 4.64 -15.80 -3.46
C THR A 216 4.93 -14.72 -2.43
N VAL A 217 4.86 -15.05 -1.15
CA VAL A 217 5.18 -14.14 -0.04
C VAL A 217 6.25 -14.77 0.84
N THR A 218 7.37 -14.09 1.05
CA THR A 218 8.45 -14.54 1.95
C THR A 218 8.84 -13.42 2.90
N ILE A 219 8.39 -13.49 4.14
CA ILE A 219 8.62 -12.45 5.15
C ILE A 219 9.34 -13.08 6.34
N ASP A 220 10.31 -12.37 6.93
CA ASP A 220 10.94 -12.86 8.17
C ASP A 220 9.93 -12.84 9.33
N THR A 221 9.40 -11.68 9.71
CA THR A 221 8.41 -11.52 10.78
C THR A 221 7.11 -10.93 10.22
N LEU A 222 6.03 -11.70 10.33
CA LEU A 222 4.67 -11.24 10.04
C LEU A 222 3.90 -11.05 11.35
N ASP A 223 3.34 -9.86 11.55
CA ASP A 223 2.37 -9.59 12.60
C ASP A 223 0.98 -9.49 11.99
N THR A 224 0.05 -10.32 12.44
CA THR A 224 -1.36 -10.18 12.06
C THR A 224 -2.20 -9.72 13.24
N SER A 225 -3.21 -8.91 12.94
CA SER A 225 -4.17 -8.40 13.91
C SER A 225 -5.60 -8.77 13.51
N ALA A 226 -6.62 -8.22 14.16
CA ALA A 226 -7.99 -8.70 14.00
C ALA A 226 -8.50 -8.71 12.54
N SER A 227 -8.79 -9.89 12.04
CA SER A 227 -9.49 -10.19 10.78
C SER A 227 -10.36 -11.44 10.93
N ASP A 228 -11.09 -11.84 9.89
CA ASP A 228 -11.82 -13.10 9.89
C ASP A 228 -10.85 -14.27 9.70
N VAL A 229 -9.95 -14.12 8.72
CA VAL A 229 -8.83 -15.02 8.45
C VAL A 229 -7.53 -14.23 8.59
N GLY A 230 -6.48 -14.79 9.21
CA GLY A 230 -5.18 -14.10 9.27
C GLY A 230 -4.47 -14.12 7.93
N ILE A 231 -4.24 -15.34 7.43
CA ILE A 231 -3.55 -15.63 6.17
C ILE A 231 -4.48 -16.51 5.33
N ASP A 232 -4.87 -16.06 4.15
CA ASP A 232 -5.63 -16.85 3.18
C ASP A 232 -4.74 -17.13 1.95
N VAL A 233 -4.53 -18.41 1.66
CA VAL A 233 -3.76 -18.85 0.49
C VAL A 233 -4.68 -19.69 -0.40
N VAL A 234 -5.13 -19.09 -1.50
CA VAL A 234 -6.00 -19.74 -2.49
C VAL A 234 -5.17 -20.50 -3.52
N ASN A 235 -4.10 -19.87 -3.99
CA ASN A 235 -3.13 -20.47 -4.90
C ASN A 235 -1.79 -19.76 -4.65
N GLY A 236 -0.67 -20.48 -4.60
CA GLY A 236 0.64 -19.89 -4.38
C GLY A 236 1.29 -20.34 -3.08
N TYR A 237 2.15 -19.47 -2.55
CA TYR A 237 3.10 -19.84 -1.51
C TYR A 237 3.34 -18.74 -0.49
N ILE A 238 3.41 -19.11 0.79
CA ILE A 238 3.92 -18.25 1.84
C ILE A 238 5.04 -18.95 2.64
N HIS A 239 6.12 -18.20 2.92
CA HIS A 239 7.15 -18.61 3.87
C HIS A 239 7.37 -17.51 4.91
N LEU A 240 7.19 -17.86 6.17
CA LEU A 240 7.43 -17.01 7.34
C LEU A 240 8.54 -17.60 8.21
N VAL A 241 9.43 -16.75 8.72
CA VAL A 241 10.35 -17.14 9.80
C VAL A 241 9.62 -17.11 11.14
N GLU A 242 8.89 -16.04 11.44
CA GLU A 242 8.11 -15.85 12.65
C GLU A 242 6.75 -15.25 12.28
N TRP A 243 5.70 -15.73 12.94
CA TRP A 243 4.36 -15.18 12.82
C TRP A 243 3.85 -14.81 14.21
N ASN A 244 3.41 -13.57 14.41
CA ASN A 244 2.77 -13.13 15.63
C ASN A 244 1.30 -12.76 15.41
N ILE A 245 0.54 -12.88 16.50
CA ILE A 245 -0.88 -12.54 16.54
C ILE A 245 -1.09 -11.50 17.64
N ASP A 246 -1.39 -10.27 17.24
CA ASP A 246 -1.77 -9.21 18.18
C ASP A 246 -3.20 -9.46 18.71
N MET A 247 -4.12 -9.85 17.82
CA MET A 247 -5.47 -10.26 18.18
C MET A 247 -5.91 -11.49 17.40
N ALA A 248 -6.52 -12.45 18.11
CA ALA A 248 -6.98 -13.70 17.51
C ALA A 248 -8.00 -13.46 16.39
N HIS A 249 -7.83 -14.22 15.30
CA HIS A 249 -8.72 -14.20 14.15
C HIS A 249 -10.09 -14.79 14.48
N ARG A 250 -11.15 -14.38 13.78
CA ARG A 250 -12.52 -14.80 14.13
C ARG A 250 -12.83 -16.23 13.69
N SER A 251 -12.39 -16.59 12.49
CA SER A 251 -12.66 -17.90 11.89
C SER A 251 -11.40 -18.77 11.94
N TYR A 252 -10.35 -18.40 11.21
CA TYR A 252 -9.12 -19.19 11.11
C TYR A 252 -7.89 -18.28 11.21
N GLY A 253 -6.81 -18.78 11.78
CA GLY A 253 -5.53 -18.09 11.65
C GLY A 253 -5.02 -18.18 10.22
N ILE A 254 -5.06 -19.38 9.65
CA ILE A 254 -4.62 -19.65 8.28
C ILE A 254 -5.63 -20.52 7.53
N GLU A 255 -5.94 -20.16 6.29
CA GLU A 255 -6.77 -20.93 5.37
C GLU A 255 -5.96 -21.29 4.12
N LEU A 256 -5.97 -22.58 3.75
CA LEU A 256 -5.18 -23.12 2.64
C LEU A 256 -6.05 -23.91 1.66
N SER A 257 -6.19 -23.42 0.43
CA SER A 257 -6.84 -24.15 -0.66
C SER A 257 -5.98 -25.31 -1.20
N ASN A 258 -6.56 -26.19 -2.01
CA ASN A 258 -5.95 -27.47 -2.46
C ASN A 258 -4.49 -27.38 -2.97
N ASP A 259 -4.13 -26.34 -3.72
CA ASP A 259 -2.79 -26.20 -4.32
C ASP A 259 -1.90 -25.20 -3.53
N ALA A 260 -2.40 -24.68 -2.41
CA ALA A 260 -1.70 -23.73 -1.57
C ALA A 260 -0.62 -24.39 -0.71
N ASN A 261 0.47 -23.66 -0.49
CA ASN A 261 1.59 -24.13 0.32
C ASN A 261 2.04 -23.05 1.31
N ALA A 262 2.22 -23.42 2.57
CA ALA A 262 2.70 -22.53 3.61
C ALA A 262 3.83 -23.17 4.41
N ILE A 263 4.89 -22.41 4.68
CA ILE A 263 5.95 -22.75 5.63
C ILE A 263 6.00 -21.67 6.70
N ILE A 264 5.81 -22.02 7.97
CA ILE A 264 5.87 -21.07 9.09
C ILE A 264 6.82 -21.64 10.14
N ARG A 265 8.02 -21.09 10.29
CA ARG A 265 9.03 -21.70 11.17
C ARG A 265 8.71 -21.53 12.65
N ASP A 266 8.17 -20.39 13.04
CA ASP A 266 7.63 -20.15 14.39
C ASP A 266 6.18 -19.66 14.31
N MET A 267 5.24 -20.60 14.48
CA MET A 267 3.81 -20.37 14.49
C MET A 267 3.29 -20.31 15.94
N PRO A 268 2.42 -19.36 16.30
CA PRO A 268 1.82 -19.31 17.63
C PRO A 268 0.96 -20.54 17.91
N GLY A 269 0.91 -20.96 19.18
CA GLY A 269 0.13 -22.13 19.58
C GLY A 269 -1.40 -21.95 19.48
N SER A 270 -1.86 -20.70 19.35
CA SER A 270 -3.25 -20.35 19.06
C SER A 270 -3.25 -19.06 18.23
N THR A 271 -4.03 -19.06 17.16
CA THR A 271 -4.12 -17.97 16.19
C THR A 271 -5.57 -17.54 15.96
N SER A 272 -6.54 -18.39 16.30
CA SER A 272 -7.95 -18.13 16.10
C SER A 272 -8.75 -18.22 17.40
N SER A 273 -9.83 -17.45 17.46
CA SER A 273 -10.93 -17.60 18.43
C SER A 273 -12.03 -18.55 17.94
N GLY A 274 -11.92 -19.00 16.68
CA GLY A 274 -12.78 -19.99 16.06
C GLY A 274 -12.48 -21.41 16.54
N ALA A 275 -13.04 -22.40 15.84
CA ALA A 275 -12.88 -23.81 16.20
C ALA A 275 -11.47 -24.33 15.93
N TYR A 276 -10.78 -23.77 14.93
CA TYR A 276 -9.49 -24.23 14.44
C TYR A 276 -8.58 -23.04 14.15
N ASP A 277 -7.29 -23.22 14.39
CA ASP A 277 -6.21 -22.28 14.08
C ASP A 277 -5.85 -22.31 12.58
N GLY A 278 -6.08 -23.45 11.92
CA GLY A 278 -5.90 -23.61 10.49
C GLY A 278 -6.96 -24.52 9.86
N PHE A 279 -7.33 -24.21 8.62
CA PHE A 279 -8.35 -24.95 7.86
C PHE A 279 -7.95 -25.10 6.38
N GLY A 280 -8.36 -26.20 5.77
CA GLY A 280 -8.31 -26.41 4.32
C GLY A 280 -7.51 -27.62 3.86
N ASP A 281 -7.43 -27.79 2.55
CA ASP A 281 -6.88 -28.98 1.87
C ASP A 281 -5.41 -28.80 1.41
N GLY A 282 -4.82 -27.62 1.62
CA GLY A 282 -3.43 -27.31 1.22
C GLY A 282 -2.36 -27.89 2.16
N ASN A 283 -1.09 -27.57 1.89
CA ASN A 283 0.05 -28.05 2.67
C ASN A 283 0.56 -26.98 3.64
N LEU A 284 0.53 -27.28 4.94
CA LEU A 284 1.17 -26.48 5.99
C LEU A 284 2.37 -27.23 6.58
N LEU A 285 3.55 -26.63 6.50
CA LEU A 285 4.72 -27.04 7.28
C LEU A 285 4.96 -25.99 8.37
N TRP A 286 4.78 -26.36 9.63
CA TRP A 286 4.93 -25.42 10.74
C TRP A 286 5.93 -25.93 11.78
N GLY A 287 6.68 -25.00 12.36
CA GLY A 287 7.29 -25.15 13.68
C GLY A 287 6.49 -24.34 14.69
N SER A 288 6.34 -24.85 15.91
CA SER A 288 5.66 -24.13 16.98
C SER A 288 6.16 -24.63 18.33
N SER A 289 6.13 -23.76 19.33
CA SER A 289 6.25 -24.15 20.74
C SER A 289 4.94 -24.70 21.33
N GLY A 290 3.82 -24.53 20.61
CA GLY A 290 2.49 -25.04 20.95
C GLY A 290 1.98 -26.10 19.97
N THR A 291 0.68 -26.41 20.09
CA THR A 291 0.00 -27.40 19.26
C THR A 291 -1.23 -26.75 18.62
N PRO A 292 -1.10 -26.12 17.43
CA PRO A 292 -2.24 -25.50 16.76
C PRO A 292 -3.30 -26.56 16.43
N ASN A 293 -4.58 -26.17 16.55
CA ASN A 293 -5.69 -27.03 16.19
C ASN A 293 -6.00 -26.90 14.70
N LEU A 294 -5.76 -27.95 13.93
CA LEU A 294 -5.90 -27.94 12.47
C LEU A 294 -7.06 -28.83 12.02
N ALA A 295 -7.82 -28.38 11.03
CA ALA A 295 -8.88 -29.15 10.39
C ALA A 295 -8.68 -29.24 8.87
N VAL A 296 -9.22 -30.32 8.31
CA VAL A 296 -9.40 -30.54 6.87
C VAL A 296 -10.89 -30.48 6.59
#